data_AF-A0A520DXR9-F1
#
_entry.id   AF-A0A520DXR9-F1
#
_cell.length_a   1.000
_cell.length_b   1.000
_cell.length_c   1.000
_cell.angle_alpha   90.00
_cell.angle_beta   90.00
_cell.angle_gamma   90.00
#
_symmetry.space_group_name_H-M   'P 1'
#
loop_
_entity.id
_entity.type
_entity.pdbx_description
1 polymer ?
#
loop_
_entity_poly.entity_id
_entity_poly.type
_entity_poly.pdbx_seq_one_letter_code
_entity_poly.pdbx_strand_id
1 'polypeptide(L)'
;MNKLNSIIAIALLAVTFTACKKDGEEPVIVAPPSDGSTLTLNGLISAEAGSAAGNSVYVDFSTDKQTSVDRDSWDLGFSTGSDFKVILNSTNGASALLVNKTDLNSVTIADFDPNNLKVGQGGGNFTIIDDGRETNILNKTAVAAVSATDADNKVYIINRKGGSNTVLANDELYKIRILRKGTSYTLQYAKLNATLFSSLEVAKNDVSNFQYVSLVRGASTIVEPAKASWDIVWGYSMYWTSTGPTSQLPYAFSD
;
A
#
# COMPACT_ATOMS: atom_id res chain seq x y z
N MET A 1 46.18 59.61 -21.32
CA MET A 1 46.31 58.52 -20.34
C MET A 1 45.09 58.56 -19.44
N ASN A 2 44.03 57.85 -19.82
CA ASN A 2 42.74 57.98 -19.17
C ASN A 2 42.58 56.93 -18.08
N LYS A 3 42.33 57.45 -16.89
CA LYS A 3 42.49 56.85 -15.56
C LYS A 3 41.59 55.63 -15.28
N LEU A 4 40.80 55.18 -16.25
CA LEU A 4 39.84 54.10 -16.09
C LEU A 4 40.50 52.71 -16.13
N ASN A 5 41.52 52.53 -16.98
CA ASN A 5 42.21 51.23 -17.11
C ASN A 5 43.15 50.92 -15.93
N SER A 6 43.71 51.95 -15.28
CA SER A 6 44.52 51.76 -14.05
C SER A 6 43.66 51.44 -12.83
N ILE A 7 42.40 51.91 -12.76
CA ILE A 7 41.49 51.63 -11.64
C ILE A 7 40.95 50.18 -11.72
N ILE A 8 40.68 49.68 -12.92
CA ILE A 8 40.23 48.28 -13.12
C ILE A 8 41.36 47.28 -12.84
N ALA A 9 42.61 47.61 -13.19
CA ALA A 9 43.76 46.75 -12.88
C ALA A 9 44.08 46.66 -11.38
N ILE A 10 43.87 47.73 -10.61
CA ILE A 10 44.05 47.74 -9.15
C ILE A 10 42.89 47.02 -8.45
N ALA A 11 41.66 47.11 -8.98
CA ALA A 11 40.51 46.38 -8.45
C ALA A 11 40.61 44.86 -8.69
N LEU A 12 41.15 44.40 -9.82
CA LEU A 12 41.32 42.95 -10.06
C LEU A 12 42.51 42.33 -9.31
N LEU A 13 43.55 43.10 -8.98
CA LEU A 13 44.70 42.59 -8.21
C LEU A 13 44.45 42.55 -6.69
N ALA A 14 43.42 43.24 -6.20
CA ALA A 14 43.02 43.24 -4.80
C ALA A 14 42.08 42.07 -4.40
N VAL A 15 41.54 41.32 -5.38
CA VAL A 15 40.58 40.23 -5.13
C VAL A 15 41.29 38.85 -5.05
N THR A 16 42.59 38.76 -5.33
CA THR A 16 43.29 37.46 -5.35
C THR A 16 43.98 37.05 -4.05
N PHE A 17 43.82 37.80 -2.95
CA PHE A 17 44.40 37.42 -1.64
C PHE A 17 43.53 37.72 -0.41
N THR A 18 42.21 37.79 -0.55
CA THR A 18 41.35 37.47 0.60
C THR A 18 41.27 35.96 0.71
N ALA A 19 42.35 35.36 1.23
CA ALA A 19 42.19 34.18 2.06
C ALA A 19 41.10 34.56 3.07
N CYS A 20 39.89 33.99 2.93
CA CYS A 20 38.86 34.13 3.93
C CYS A 20 39.52 33.74 5.25
N LYS A 21 39.77 34.73 6.11
CA LYS A 21 39.91 34.43 7.52
C LYS A 21 38.70 33.58 7.83
N LYS A 22 38.96 32.40 8.40
CA LYS A 22 37.93 31.64 9.11
C LYS A 22 37.62 32.45 10.37
N ASP A 23 37.07 33.65 10.20
CA ASP A 23 36.50 34.43 11.29
C ASP A 23 35.30 33.59 11.73
N GLY A 24 35.49 32.96 12.88
CA GLY A 24 34.90 31.69 13.26
C GLY A 24 33.44 31.76 13.71
N GLU A 25 32.59 32.50 13.02
CA GLU A 25 31.14 32.43 13.19
C GLU A 25 30.46 32.57 11.82
N GLU A 26 30.21 31.43 11.18
CA GLU A 26 29.19 31.37 10.12
C GLU A 26 27.88 31.93 10.71
N PRO A 27 27.12 32.75 9.97
CA PRO A 27 25.85 33.27 10.49
C PRO A 27 24.97 32.09 10.89
N VAL A 28 24.74 31.94 12.19
CA VAL A 28 23.83 30.92 12.71
C VAL A 28 22.43 31.36 12.30
N ILE A 29 21.93 30.79 11.19
CA ILE A 29 20.55 30.96 10.78
C ILE A 29 19.70 30.13 11.74
N VAL A 30 19.20 30.79 12.79
CA VAL A 30 18.15 30.22 13.65
C VAL A 30 16.84 30.33 12.88
N ALA A 31 16.47 29.26 12.18
CA ALA A 31 15.11 29.14 11.66
C ALA A 31 14.14 29.17 12.85
N PRO A 32 13.14 30.07 12.87
CA PRO A 32 12.12 30.03 13.92
C PRO A 32 11.41 28.66 13.89
N PRO A 33 10.98 28.13 15.04
CA PRO A 33 10.09 26.97 15.07
C PRO A 33 8.88 27.23 14.18
N SER A 34 8.40 26.20 13.47
CA SER A 34 7.13 26.31 12.74
C SER A 34 6.01 26.65 13.72
N ASP A 35 5.13 27.59 13.35
CA ASP A 35 3.89 27.87 14.09
C ASP A 35 2.91 26.68 14.06
N GLY A 36 3.22 25.65 13.25
CA GLY A 36 2.43 24.45 13.07
C GLY A 36 1.20 24.68 12.20
N SER A 37 0.53 23.57 11.88
CA SER A 37 -0.75 23.55 11.18
C SER A 37 -1.71 22.62 11.92
N THR A 38 -3.02 22.83 11.73
CA THR A 38 -4.04 21.89 12.18
C THR A 38 -4.74 21.31 10.95
N LEU A 39 -4.72 19.99 10.82
CA LEU A 39 -5.36 19.28 9.72
C LEU A 39 -6.43 18.33 10.27
N THR A 40 -7.67 18.51 9.84
CA THR A 40 -8.76 17.55 10.09
C THR A 40 -8.75 16.49 9.02
N LEU A 41 -8.61 15.22 9.40
CA LEU A 41 -8.56 14.10 8.46
C LEU A 41 -9.96 13.80 7.88
N ASN A 42 -10.06 13.76 6.56
CA ASN A 42 -11.29 13.54 5.81
C ASN A 42 -11.57 12.03 5.65
N GLY A 43 -11.73 11.37 6.80
CA GLY A 43 -11.94 9.92 6.89
C GLY A 43 -13.34 9.43 6.54
N LEU A 44 -14.33 10.33 6.50
CA LEU A 44 -15.74 9.97 6.35
C LEU A 44 -16.15 9.89 4.88
N ILE A 45 -17.01 8.92 4.58
CA ILE A 45 -17.86 8.91 3.38
C ILE A 45 -19.27 9.33 3.81
N SER A 46 -19.76 10.44 3.24
CA SER A 46 -21.07 11.01 3.57
C SER A 46 -21.22 11.32 5.08
N ALA A 47 -22.29 10.87 5.73
CA ALA A 47 -22.61 11.19 7.13
C ALA A 47 -22.43 9.97 8.08
N GLU A 48 -21.45 9.12 7.80
CA GLU A 48 -21.16 7.96 8.65
C GLU A 48 -20.53 8.33 10.01
N ALA A 49 -20.55 7.38 10.95
CA ALA A 49 -19.85 7.53 12.22
C ALA A 49 -18.33 7.56 12.00
N GLY A 50 -17.60 8.33 12.80
CA GLY A 50 -16.12 8.45 12.68
C GLY A 50 -15.38 7.13 12.73
N SER A 51 -15.85 6.18 13.54
CA SER A 51 -15.27 4.83 13.67
C SER A 51 -15.45 3.97 12.42
N ALA A 52 -16.32 4.36 11.48
CA ALA A 52 -16.46 3.66 10.21
C ALA A 52 -15.28 3.94 9.27
N ALA A 53 -14.70 5.16 9.35
CA ALA A 53 -13.52 5.58 8.58
C ALA A 53 -13.55 5.07 7.12
N GLY A 54 -14.61 5.37 6.37
CA GLY A 54 -14.83 4.86 5.01
C GLY A 54 -13.70 5.17 4.03
N ASN A 55 -12.92 6.23 4.30
CA ASN A 55 -11.71 6.54 3.57
C ASN A 55 -10.43 6.18 4.34
N SER A 56 -9.42 5.71 3.62
CA SER A 56 -8.02 5.85 4.02
C SER A 56 -7.52 7.26 3.66
N VAL A 57 -6.86 7.93 4.59
CA VAL A 57 -6.41 9.32 4.44
C VAL A 57 -4.89 9.36 4.43
N TYR A 58 -4.31 9.59 3.26
CA TYR A 58 -2.87 9.83 3.11
C TYR A 58 -2.56 11.27 3.44
N VAL A 59 -1.53 11.52 4.26
CA VAL A 59 -1.15 12.86 4.71
C VAL A 59 0.30 13.14 4.34
N ASP A 60 0.55 14.33 3.79
CA ASP A 60 1.87 14.92 3.56
C ASP A 60 2.03 16.12 4.49
N PHE A 61 2.89 15.97 5.51
CA PHE A 61 3.16 17.00 6.50
C PHE A 61 4.02 18.14 5.94
N SER A 62 4.78 17.90 4.88
CA SER A 62 5.64 18.93 4.28
C SER A 62 4.84 19.96 3.50
N THR A 63 3.65 19.59 3.01
CA THR A 63 2.78 20.46 2.22
C THR A 63 1.40 20.70 2.83
N ASP A 64 1.14 20.19 4.04
CA ASP A 64 -0.16 20.24 4.72
C ASP A 64 -1.32 19.72 3.84
N LYS A 65 -1.07 18.66 3.06
CA LYS A 65 -2.04 18.06 2.13
C LYS A 65 -2.50 16.70 2.61
N GLN A 66 -3.76 16.39 2.31
CA GLN A 66 -4.29 15.04 2.44
C GLN A 66 -4.97 14.57 1.16
N THR A 67 -4.96 13.26 0.95
CA THR A 67 -5.71 12.57 -0.09
C THR A 67 -6.56 11.49 0.56
N SER A 68 -7.89 11.64 0.48
CA SER A 68 -8.84 10.63 0.94
C SER A 68 -9.15 9.64 -0.18
N VAL A 69 -9.14 8.36 0.18
CA VAL A 69 -9.36 7.26 -0.76
C VAL A 69 -10.38 6.32 -0.17
N ASP A 70 -11.46 6.08 -0.91
CA ASP A 70 -12.46 5.08 -0.54
C ASP A 70 -11.80 3.71 -0.36
N ARG A 71 -11.94 3.12 0.83
CA ARG A 71 -11.37 1.80 1.15
C ARG A 71 -11.88 0.72 0.21
N ASP A 72 -13.10 0.84 -0.31
CA ASP A 72 -13.70 -0.10 -1.26
C ASP A 72 -13.18 0.01 -2.69
N SER A 73 -12.37 1.03 -2.99
CA SER A 73 -11.91 1.31 -4.35
C SER A 73 -10.90 0.29 -4.89
N TRP A 74 -10.27 -0.53 -4.05
CA TRP A 74 -9.21 -1.48 -4.43
C TRP A 74 -9.29 -2.81 -3.67
N ASP A 75 -8.58 -3.81 -4.16
CA ASP A 75 -8.59 -5.17 -3.59
C ASP A 75 -7.20 -5.78 -3.45
N LEU A 76 -6.32 -5.50 -4.42
CA LEU A 76 -4.97 -6.05 -4.49
C LEU A 76 -3.98 -4.93 -4.77
N GLY A 77 -2.87 -4.89 -4.03
CA GLY A 77 -1.74 -4.00 -4.26
C GLY A 77 -0.51 -4.79 -4.73
N PHE A 78 -0.01 -4.49 -5.93
CA PHE A 78 1.12 -5.18 -6.55
C PHE A 78 2.42 -4.39 -6.30
N SER A 79 3.39 -4.99 -5.63
CA SER A 79 4.62 -4.28 -5.24
C SER A 79 5.41 -3.80 -6.46
N THR A 80 5.88 -2.56 -6.42
CA THR A 80 6.64 -1.94 -7.52
C THR A 80 8.15 -2.16 -7.47
N GLY A 81 8.67 -2.62 -6.33
CA GLY A 81 10.10 -2.96 -6.15
C GLY A 81 10.57 -4.15 -6.98
N SER A 82 11.78 -4.64 -6.71
CA SER A 82 12.37 -5.81 -7.40
C SER A 82 11.58 -7.10 -7.15
N ASP A 83 11.01 -7.25 -5.96
CA ASP A 83 10.22 -8.41 -5.58
C ASP A 83 8.88 -8.47 -6.33
N PHE A 84 8.37 -9.68 -6.52
CA PHE A 84 7.03 -9.92 -7.05
C PHE A 84 6.10 -10.37 -5.93
N LYS A 85 5.54 -9.41 -5.20
CA LYS A 85 4.67 -9.66 -4.04
C LYS A 85 3.39 -8.85 -4.19
N VAL A 86 2.32 -9.37 -3.58
CA VAL A 86 0.99 -8.77 -3.66
C VAL A 86 0.41 -8.71 -2.26
N ILE A 87 -0.12 -7.54 -1.90
CA ILE A 87 -0.87 -7.31 -0.67
C ILE A 87 -2.37 -7.35 -0.96
N LEU A 88 -3.13 -7.74 0.06
CA LEU A 88 -4.58 -7.64 0.11
C LEU A 88 -5.00 -6.27 0.63
N ASN A 89 -6.26 -5.92 0.36
CA ASN A 89 -6.87 -4.76 0.99
C ASN A 89 -7.18 -5.02 2.49
N SER A 90 -6.17 -4.85 3.33
CA SER A 90 -6.29 -4.93 4.79
C SER A 90 -7.31 -3.92 5.33
N THR A 91 -7.50 -2.80 4.63
CA THR A 91 -8.45 -1.76 5.02
C THR A 91 -9.89 -2.23 4.92
N ASN A 92 -10.20 -3.33 4.23
CA ASN A 92 -11.52 -3.95 4.22
C ASN A 92 -11.61 -5.26 4.99
N GLY A 93 -10.53 -5.64 5.68
CA GLY A 93 -10.42 -6.98 6.24
C GLY A 93 -10.49 -8.06 5.18
N ALA A 94 -9.84 -7.82 4.04
CA ALA A 94 -9.69 -8.83 3.00
C ALA A 94 -8.85 -10.00 3.51
N SER A 95 -9.19 -11.20 3.06
CA SER A 95 -8.45 -12.42 3.34
C SER A 95 -8.31 -13.28 2.08
N ALA A 96 -7.28 -14.12 2.06
CA ALA A 96 -6.98 -15.03 0.97
C ALA A 96 -6.78 -16.46 1.47
N LEU A 97 -7.31 -17.42 0.72
CA LEU A 97 -7.12 -18.84 0.97
C LEU A 97 -6.48 -19.51 -0.23
N LEU A 98 -5.35 -20.17 -0.02
CA LEU A 98 -4.65 -20.93 -1.04
C LEU A 98 -5.44 -22.20 -1.42
N VAL A 99 -5.60 -22.45 -2.71
CA VAL A 99 -6.10 -23.71 -3.25
C VAL A 99 -4.97 -24.39 -4.01
N ASN A 100 -4.77 -25.69 -3.82
CA ASN A 100 -3.70 -26.44 -4.47
C ASN A 100 -4.01 -26.77 -5.94
N LYS A 101 -4.33 -25.73 -6.72
CA LYS A 101 -4.66 -25.76 -8.15
C LYS A 101 -3.99 -24.57 -8.84
N THR A 102 -3.69 -24.72 -10.12
CA THR A 102 -3.07 -23.67 -10.97
C THR A 102 -4.02 -23.19 -12.07
N ASP A 103 -5.10 -23.92 -12.34
CA ASP A 103 -6.13 -23.53 -13.30
C ASP A 103 -7.35 -22.95 -12.56
N LEU A 104 -7.69 -21.68 -12.81
CA LEU A 104 -8.86 -21.02 -12.25
C LEU A 104 -10.16 -21.77 -12.57
N ASN A 105 -10.27 -22.35 -13.75
CA ASN A 105 -11.50 -23.02 -14.17
C ASN A 105 -11.73 -24.34 -13.44
N SER A 106 -10.65 -24.95 -12.95
CA SER A 106 -10.72 -26.17 -12.15
C SER A 106 -11.14 -25.93 -10.70
N VAL A 107 -11.13 -24.69 -10.21
CA VAL A 107 -11.46 -24.35 -8.81
C VAL A 107 -12.96 -24.18 -8.64
N THR A 108 -13.50 -24.87 -7.65
CA THR A 108 -14.93 -24.90 -7.28
C THR A 108 -15.09 -24.74 -5.77
N ILE A 109 -16.33 -24.54 -5.31
CA ILE A 109 -16.64 -24.46 -3.88
C ILE A 109 -16.33 -25.75 -3.10
N ALA A 110 -16.20 -26.90 -3.76
CA ALA A 110 -15.86 -28.16 -3.11
C ALA A 110 -14.37 -28.25 -2.71
N ASP A 111 -13.53 -27.34 -3.20
CA ASP A 111 -12.08 -27.38 -2.97
C ASP A 111 -11.64 -26.72 -1.66
N PHE A 112 -12.55 -26.03 -0.97
CA PHE A 112 -12.24 -25.28 0.24
C PHE A 112 -13.50 -25.05 1.09
N ASP A 113 -13.30 -24.73 2.38
CA ASP A 113 -14.37 -24.22 3.24
C ASP A 113 -14.28 -22.68 3.28
N PRO A 114 -15.31 -21.93 2.82
CA PRO A 114 -15.35 -20.49 2.92
C PRO A 114 -15.16 -19.96 4.35
N ASN A 115 -15.55 -20.72 5.39
CA ASN A 115 -15.36 -20.28 6.77
C ASN A 115 -13.89 -20.07 7.15
N ASN A 116 -12.95 -20.70 6.43
CA ASN A 116 -11.52 -20.48 6.64
C ASN A 116 -11.03 -19.10 6.17
N LEU A 117 -11.88 -18.31 5.50
CA LEU A 117 -11.60 -16.91 5.13
C LEU A 117 -12.04 -15.91 6.21
N LYS A 118 -12.73 -16.36 7.27
CA LYS A 118 -13.18 -15.46 8.34
C LYS A 118 -11.99 -14.86 9.10
N VAL A 119 -12.03 -13.55 9.32
CA VAL A 119 -10.98 -12.83 10.04
C VAL A 119 -11.55 -11.68 10.88
N GLY A 120 -10.88 -11.34 11.98
CA GLY A 120 -11.28 -10.26 12.89
C GLY A 120 -12.19 -10.73 14.01
N GLN A 121 -12.44 -9.86 15.00
CA GLN A 121 -13.30 -10.13 16.18
C GLN A 121 -12.99 -11.47 16.89
N GLY A 122 -11.72 -11.85 16.97
CA GLY A 122 -11.28 -13.10 17.62
C GLY A 122 -11.21 -14.32 16.69
N GLY A 123 -11.55 -14.18 15.40
CA GLY A 123 -11.45 -15.22 14.38
C GLY A 123 -10.30 -15.01 13.38
N GLY A 124 -9.93 -16.09 12.70
CA GLY A 124 -8.89 -16.11 11.67
C GLY A 124 -7.47 -16.33 12.19
N ASN A 125 -6.49 -16.22 11.29
CA ASN A 125 -5.07 -16.34 11.60
C ASN A 125 -4.23 -15.49 10.61
N PHE A 126 -2.92 -15.38 10.85
CA PHE A 126 -2.02 -14.54 10.05
C PHE A 126 -1.56 -15.18 8.72
N THR A 127 -2.01 -16.39 8.37
CA THR A 127 -1.66 -17.01 7.07
C THR A 127 -2.64 -16.65 5.97
N ILE A 128 -3.79 -16.09 6.32
CA ILE A 128 -4.87 -15.70 5.39
C ILE A 128 -4.98 -14.18 5.20
N ILE A 129 -4.15 -13.41 5.89
CA ILE A 129 -4.02 -11.95 5.74
C ILE A 129 -2.53 -11.59 5.63
N ASP A 130 -2.22 -10.37 5.20
CA ASP A 130 -0.86 -9.89 5.29
C ASP A 130 -0.51 -9.58 6.75
N ASP A 131 0.64 -10.09 7.21
CA ASP A 131 0.97 -10.14 8.64
C ASP A 131 1.49 -8.78 9.13
N GLY A 132 0.59 -7.96 9.68
CA GLY A 132 0.92 -6.65 10.24
C GLY A 132 1.89 -6.66 11.42
N ARG A 133 2.33 -7.83 11.93
CA ARG A 133 3.37 -7.91 12.97
C ARG A 133 4.78 -7.70 12.43
N GLU A 134 4.95 -7.83 11.11
CA GLU A 134 6.23 -7.63 10.46
C GLU A 134 6.55 -6.14 10.28
N THR A 135 7.83 -5.76 10.45
CA THR A 135 8.29 -4.38 10.19
C THR A 135 8.06 -3.95 8.74
N ASN A 136 8.08 -4.90 7.81
CA ASN A 136 7.71 -4.70 6.42
C ASN A 136 6.65 -5.74 6.05
N ILE A 137 5.48 -5.26 5.62
CA ILE A 137 4.36 -6.12 5.24
C ILE A 137 4.70 -7.12 4.14
N LEU A 138 5.68 -6.80 3.28
CA LEU A 138 6.16 -7.67 2.22
C LEU A 138 6.98 -8.88 2.73
N ASN A 139 7.31 -8.96 4.02
CA ASN A 139 7.99 -10.12 4.58
C ASN A 139 7.06 -11.34 4.70
N LYS A 140 5.77 -11.09 4.98
CA LYS A 140 4.75 -12.13 5.14
C LYS A 140 3.40 -11.65 4.61
N THR A 141 3.17 -11.95 3.34
CA THR A 141 1.90 -11.73 2.66
C THR A 141 1.08 -13.01 2.62
N ALA A 142 -0.25 -12.90 2.59
CA ALA A 142 -1.14 -14.06 2.45
C ALA A 142 -0.97 -14.75 1.09
N VAL A 143 -0.77 -13.94 0.05
CA VAL A 143 -0.39 -14.41 -1.28
C VAL A 143 1.12 -14.60 -1.29
N ALA A 144 1.57 -15.81 -1.62
CA ALA A 144 3.01 -16.10 -1.69
C ALA A 144 3.68 -15.23 -2.76
N ALA A 145 4.99 -15.00 -2.61
CA ALA A 145 5.77 -14.34 -3.64
C ALA A 145 5.57 -15.05 -4.99
N VAL A 146 5.23 -14.29 -6.02
CA VAL A 146 4.91 -14.83 -7.34
C VAL A 146 6.17 -15.48 -7.90
N SER A 147 6.13 -16.77 -8.20
CA SER A 147 7.26 -17.51 -8.78
C SER A 147 7.52 -17.09 -10.22
N ALA A 148 8.77 -17.22 -10.66
CA ALA A 148 9.12 -17.10 -12.08
C ALA A 148 8.65 -18.30 -12.90
N THR A 149 8.32 -19.42 -12.24
CA THR A 149 7.75 -20.61 -12.86
C THR A 149 6.23 -20.59 -12.73
N ASP A 150 5.52 -20.52 -13.86
CA ASP A 150 4.05 -20.42 -13.85
C ASP A 150 3.37 -21.55 -13.08
N ALA A 151 3.86 -22.78 -13.17
CA ALA A 151 3.28 -23.95 -12.49
C ALA A 151 3.33 -23.89 -10.95
N ASP A 152 4.19 -23.04 -10.40
CA ASP A 152 4.31 -22.83 -8.96
C ASP A 152 3.32 -21.76 -8.45
N ASN A 153 2.78 -20.94 -9.36
CA ASN A 153 1.81 -19.91 -9.03
C ASN A 153 0.40 -20.51 -8.93
N LYS A 154 -0.05 -20.72 -7.69
CA LYS A 154 -1.34 -21.33 -7.35
C LYS A 154 -2.50 -20.33 -7.36
N VAL A 155 -3.72 -20.87 -7.33
CA VAL A 155 -4.95 -20.10 -7.23
C VAL A 155 -5.24 -19.75 -5.77
N TYR A 156 -5.69 -18.53 -5.54
CA TYR A 156 -6.18 -18.05 -4.25
C TYR A 156 -7.66 -17.70 -4.35
N ILE A 157 -8.43 -18.00 -3.30
CA ILE A 157 -9.78 -17.47 -3.11
C ILE A 157 -9.66 -16.19 -2.29
N ILE A 158 -10.29 -15.11 -2.74
CA ILE A 158 -10.26 -13.81 -2.09
C ILE A 158 -11.65 -13.50 -1.53
N ASN A 159 -11.71 -13.35 -0.21
CA ASN A 159 -12.81 -12.68 0.45
C ASN A 159 -12.42 -11.22 0.64
N ARG A 160 -13.04 -10.32 -0.14
CA ARG A 160 -12.61 -8.92 -0.21
C ARG A 160 -12.98 -8.10 1.03
N LYS A 161 -13.99 -8.55 1.77
CA LYS A 161 -14.50 -7.89 2.96
C LYS A 161 -14.79 -8.93 4.04
N GLY A 162 -14.19 -8.81 5.21
CA GLY A 162 -14.31 -9.86 6.23
C GLY A 162 -14.03 -9.48 7.67
N GLY A 163 -13.40 -8.31 7.94
CA GLY A 163 -12.81 -7.90 9.22
C GLY A 163 -13.72 -7.88 10.47
N SER A 164 -14.98 -8.30 10.32
CA SER A 164 -15.95 -8.55 11.39
C SER A 164 -16.28 -10.05 11.53
N ASN A 165 -15.31 -10.95 11.30
CA ASN A 165 -15.48 -12.41 11.35
C ASN A 165 -16.54 -12.95 10.37
N THR A 166 -16.63 -12.33 9.18
CA THR A 166 -17.61 -12.66 8.14
C THR A 166 -16.93 -13.05 6.85
N VAL A 167 -17.69 -13.70 5.97
CA VAL A 167 -17.29 -14.05 4.61
C VAL A 167 -18.44 -13.63 3.69
N LEU A 168 -18.09 -13.03 2.56
CA LEU A 168 -19.06 -12.65 1.54
C LEU A 168 -19.78 -13.88 0.98
N ALA A 169 -20.91 -13.66 0.30
CA ALA A 169 -21.59 -14.75 -0.38
C ALA A 169 -20.67 -15.45 -1.40
N ASN A 170 -20.91 -16.73 -1.69
CA ASN A 170 -20.03 -17.50 -2.56
C ASN A 170 -19.88 -16.90 -3.97
N ASP A 171 -20.94 -16.30 -4.51
CA ASP A 171 -20.94 -15.60 -5.79
C ASP A 171 -20.28 -14.21 -5.73
N GLU A 172 -19.97 -13.74 -4.52
CA GLU A 172 -19.22 -12.52 -4.28
C GLU A 172 -17.70 -12.75 -4.16
N LEU A 173 -17.29 -13.96 -3.80
CA LEU A 173 -15.89 -14.40 -3.74
C LEU A 173 -15.23 -14.39 -5.11
N TYR A 174 -13.93 -14.11 -5.13
CA TYR A 174 -13.10 -14.17 -6.33
C TYR A 174 -12.09 -15.31 -6.23
N LYS A 175 -11.80 -15.94 -7.36
CA LYS A 175 -10.62 -16.78 -7.56
C LYS A 175 -9.60 -15.99 -8.38
N ILE A 176 -8.35 -15.98 -7.93
CA ILE A 176 -7.25 -15.26 -8.59
C ILE A 176 -6.04 -16.16 -8.78
N ARG A 177 -5.26 -15.87 -9.82
CA ARG A 177 -3.89 -16.36 -9.99
C ARG A 177 -3.05 -15.23 -10.54
N ILE A 178 -1.85 -15.10 -10.01
CA ILE A 178 -0.93 -14.04 -10.39
C ILE A 178 0.30 -14.68 -11.01
N LEU A 179 0.73 -14.16 -12.15
CA LEU A 179 1.91 -14.59 -12.90
C LEU A 179 2.85 -13.40 -13.09
N ARG A 180 4.13 -13.68 -13.33
CA ARG A 180 5.07 -12.66 -13.80
C ARG A 180 4.94 -12.51 -15.31
N LYS A 181 5.14 -11.29 -15.82
CA LYS A 181 5.23 -10.99 -17.25
C LYS A 181 6.36 -10.00 -17.47
N GLY A 182 7.57 -10.51 -17.70
CA GLY A 182 8.78 -9.68 -17.72
C GLY A 182 8.96 -8.96 -16.38
N THR A 183 8.91 -7.62 -16.40
CA THR A 183 8.98 -6.75 -15.21
C THR A 183 7.61 -6.46 -14.58
N SER A 184 6.52 -6.91 -15.21
CA SER A 184 5.13 -6.66 -14.81
C SER A 184 4.47 -7.91 -14.23
N TYR A 185 3.23 -7.77 -13.75
CA TYR A 185 2.38 -8.90 -13.35
C TYR A 185 1.31 -9.17 -14.40
N THR A 186 0.79 -10.39 -14.41
CA THR A 186 -0.49 -10.73 -15.00
C THR A 186 -1.41 -11.26 -13.91
N LEU A 187 -2.53 -10.58 -13.68
CA LEU A 187 -3.60 -11.02 -12.79
C LEU A 187 -4.67 -11.71 -13.61
N GLN A 188 -4.86 -13.01 -13.36
CA GLN A 188 -6.03 -13.75 -13.81
C GLN A 188 -7.05 -13.77 -12.68
N TYR A 189 -8.30 -13.43 -12.95
CA TYR A 189 -9.33 -13.35 -11.92
C TYR A 189 -10.72 -13.66 -12.46
N ALA A 190 -11.56 -14.23 -11.61
CA ALA A 190 -12.97 -14.47 -11.90
C ALA A 190 -13.77 -14.50 -10.60
N LYS A 191 -15.08 -14.28 -10.69
CA LYS A 191 -15.99 -14.70 -9.62
C LYS A 191 -15.90 -16.22 -9.45
N LEU A 192 -16.12 -16.71 -8.22
CA LEU A 192 -15.97 -18.15 -7.92
C LEU A 192 -16.75 -19.04 -8.88
N ASN A 193 -18.01 -18.69 -9.15
CA ASN A 193 -18.92 -19.46 -10.01
C ASN A 193 -18.78 -19.17 -11.51
N ALA A 194 -17.88 -18.27 -11.91
CA ALA A 194 -17.67 -17.97 -13.32
C ALA A 194 -16.88 -19.09 -14.03
N THR A 195 -17.28 -19.35 -15.27
CA THR A 195 -16.67 -20.34 -16.17
C THR A 195 -15.58 -19.76 -17.08
N LEU A 196 -15.51 -18.42 -17.14
CA LEU A 196 -14.47 -17.66 -17.82
C LEU A 196 -13.79 -16.74 -16.81
N PHE A 197 -12.50 -16.51 -17.01
CA PHE A 197 -11.73 -15.55 -16.22
C PHE A 197 -11.25 -14.40 -17.10
N SER A 198 -11.07 -13.25 -16.47
CA SER A 198 -10.46 -12.07 -17.05
C SER A 198 -8.95 -12.07 -16.76
N SER A 199 -8.20 -11.37 -17.59
CA SER A 199 -6.76 -11.16 -17.40
C SER A 199 -6.45 -9.67 -17.46
N LEU A 200 -5.66 -9.18 -16.51
CA LEU A 200 -5.20 -7.80 -16.43
C LEU A 200 -3.68 -7.79 -16.28
N GLU A 201 -3.00 -7.02 -17.13
CA GLU A 201 -1.58 -6.72 -16.94
C GLU A 201 -1.44 -5.56 -15.96
N VAL A 202 -0.53 -5.71 -14.99
CA VAL A 202 -0.22 -4.67 -14.00
C VAL A 202 1.24 -4.31 -14.14
N ALA A 203 1.50 -3.18 -14.80
CA ALA A 203 2.84 -2.65 -15.02
C ALA A 203 3.38 -2.00 -13.75
N LYS A 204 4.60 -2.35 -13.35
CA LYS A 204 5.30 -1.65 -12.25
C LYS A 204 5.69 -0.23 -12.68
N ASN A 205 5.71 0.70 -11.73
CA ASN A 205 6.30 2.03 -11.90
C ASN A 205 7.22 2.36 -10.71
N ASP A 206 8.07 3.37 -10.83
CA ASP A 206 8.98 3.78 -9.75
C ASP A 206 8.40 4.87 -8.83
N VAL A 207 7.20 5.36 -9.13
CA VAL A 207 6.54 6.50 -8.47
C VAL A 207 5.80 6.10 -7.19
N SER A 208 5.12 4.96 -7.20
CA SER A 208 4.33 4.46 -6.04
C SER A 208 4.98 3.23 -5.41
N ASN A 209 4.55 2.84 -4.20
CA ASN A 209 4.96 1.60 -3.53
C ASN A 209 4.25 0.38 -4.13
N PHE A 210 3.01 0.57 -4.57
CA PHE A 210 2.13 -0.45 -5.11
C PHE A 210 1.35 0.08 -6.32
N GLN A 211 1.02 -0.84 -7.21
CA GLN A 211 0.01 -0.65 -8.24
C GLN A 211 -1.28 -1.33 -7.78
N TYR A 212 -2.38 -0.61 -7.73
CA TYR A 212 -3.62 -1.12 -7.14
C TYR A 212 -4.60 -1.58 -8.22
N VAL A 213 -5.34 -2.64 -7.92
CA VAL A 213 -6.39 -3.18 -8.78
C VAL A 213 -7.69 -3.31 -8.01
N SER A 214 -8.81 -2.95 -8.65
CA SER A 214 -10.16 -3.28 -8.23
C SER A 214 -10.66 -4.49 -9.00
N LEU A 215 -10.98 -5.57 -8.30
CA LEU A 215 -11.62 -6.77 -8.86
C LEU A 215 -13.07 -6.49 -9.28
N VAL A 216 -13.76 -5.52 -8.62
CA VAL A 216 -15.13 -5.12 -9.02
C VAL A 216 -15.09 -4.36 -10.33
N ARG A 217 -14.19 -3.39 -10.47
CA ARG A 217 -14.07 -2.60 -11.71
C ARG A 217 -13.33 -3.35 -12.81
N GLY A 218 -12.56 -4.38 -12.45
CA GLY A 218 -11.72 -5.14 -13.37
C GLY A 218 -10.58 -4.32 -13.97
N ALA A 219 -10.06 -3.34 -13.21
CA ALA A 219 -9.10 -2.37 -13.71
C ALA A 219 -8.17 -1.86 -12.60
N SER A 220 -7.03 -1.31 -13.00
CA SER A 220 -6.15 -0.57 -12.10
C SER A 220 -6.82 0.69 -11.57
N THR A 221 -6.46 1.08 -10.35
CA THR A 221 -6.93 2.31 -9.69
C THR A 221 -5.77 3.00 -9.00
N ILE A 222 -5.92 4.31 -8.78
CA ILE A 222 -4.98 5.10 -7.99
C ILE A 222 -5.50 5.09 -6.55
N VAL A 223 -4.62 4.74 -5.61
CA VAL A 223 -4.95 4.67 -4.18
C VAL A 223 -3.95 5.56 -3.45
N GLU A 224 -2.68 5.16 -3.38
CA GLU A 224 -1.68 6.01 -2.75
C GLU A 224 -1.23 7.16 -3.67
N PRO A 225 -0.89 8.34 -3.11
CA PRO A 225 -0.09 9.34 -3.79
C PRO A 225 1.31 8.80 -4.13
N ALA A 226 2.11 9.57 -4.89
CA ALA A 226 3.52 9.24 -5.09
C ALA A 226 4.21 9.00 -3.74
N LYS A 227 5.06 7.97 -3.65
CA LYS A 227 5.63 7.51 -2.36
C LYS A 227 6.53 8.53 -1.64
N ALA A 228 6.87 9.63 -2.32
CA ALA A 228 7.61 10.77 -1.76
C ALA A 228 6.69 11.95 -1.39
N SER A 229 5.37 11.78 -1.46
CA SER A 229 4.36 12.84 -1.28
C SER A 229 3.30 12.42 -0.27
N TRP A 230 3.68 11.59 0.70
CA TRP A 230 2.91 11.26 1.91
C TRP A 230 3.83 10.66 2.97
N ASP A 231 3.50 10.89 4.24
CA ASP A 231 4.25 10.44 5.42
C ASP A 231 3.50 9.33 6.18
N ILE A 232 2.18 9.49 6.33
CA ILE A 232 1.32 8.51 7.01
C ILE A 232 0.04 8.26 6.21
N VAL A 233 -0.58 7.12 6.49
CA VAL A 233 -1.96 6.82 6.10
C VAL A 233 -2.75 6.52 7.37
N TRP A 234 -3.89 7.20 7.53
CA TRP A 234 -4.83 7.01 8.63
C TRP A 234 -6.08 6.30 8.14
N GLY A 235 -6.69 5.44 8.96
CA GLY A 235 -7.98 4.84 8.64
C GLY A 235 -8.24 3.51 9.30
N TYR A 236 -9.22 2.77 8.79
CA TYR A 236 -9.50 1.42 9.26
C TYR A 236 -8.57 0.40 8.60
N SER A 237 -7.96 -0.50 9.37
CA SER A 237 -7.21 -1.64 8.82
C SER A 237 -7.23 -2.86 9.73
N MET A 238 -7.03 -4.03 9.12
CA MET A 238 -6.56 -5.20 9.86
C MET A 238 -5.15 -4.97 10.40
N TYR A 239 -4.98 -5.38 11.64
CA TYR A 239 -3.72 -5.47 12.35
C TYR A 239 -3.80 -6.67 13.30
N TRP A 240 -3.39 -6.51 14.55
CA TRP A 240 -3.45 -7.56 15.56
C TRP A 240 -3.75 -7.03 16.96
N THR A 241 -4.24 -7.91 17.82
CA THR A 241 -4.35 -7.67 19.26
C THR A 241 -3.83 -8.86 20.05
N SER A 242 -3.46 -8.64 21.31
CA SER A 242 -3.05 -9.69 22.24
C SER A 242 -4.27 -10.27 22.96
N THR A 243 -4.36 -11.60 23.03
CA THR A 243 -5.36 -12.32 23.85
C THR A 243 -4.73 -13.04 25.04
N GLY A 244 -3.44 -12.79 25.28
CA GLY A 244 -2.67 -13.38 26.36
C GLY A 244 -1.17 -13.16 26.14
N PRO A 245 -0.32 -13.60 27.08
CA PRO A 245 1.11 -13.32 27.07
C PRO A 245 1.85 -13.77 25.81
N THR A 246 1.35 -14.82 25.13
CA THR A 246 1.99 -15.41 23.94
C THR A 246 1.03 -15.56 22.76
N SER A 247 -0.20 -15.05 22.87
CA SER A 247 -1.25 -15.24 21.88
C SER A 247 -1.64 -13.92 21.26
N GLN A 248 -1.57 -13.86 19.93
CA GLN A 248 -2.01 -12.74 19.12
C GLN A 248 -3.03 -13.24 18.10
N LEU A 249 -3.97 -12.38 17.74
CA LEU A 249 -4.93 -12.68 16.68
C LEU A 249 -5.18 -11.46 15.78
N PRO A 250 -5.63 -11.70 14.54
CA PRO A 250 -6.05 -10.63 13.65
C PRO A 250 -7.18 -9.80 14.26
N TYR A 251 -7.00 -8.49 14.31
CA TYR A 251 -7.99 -7.57 14.84
C TYR A 251 -8.01 -6.31 14.00
N ALA A 252 -9.17 -5.68 13.88
CA ALA A 252 -9.38 -4.54 13.02
C ALA A 252 -9.86 -3.35 13.83
N PHE A 253 -9.32 -2.18 13.54
CA PHE A 253 -9.68 -0.94 14.20
C PHE A 253 -9.36 0.24 13.28
N SER A 254 -9.97 1.38 13.59
CA SER A 254 -9.66 2.68 13.02
C SER A 254 -8.67 3.39 13.94
N ASP A 255 -7.48 3.72 13.46
CA ASP A 255 -6.51 4.57 14.14
C ASP A 255 -5.66 5.41 13.19
#